data_AF-A0A8T3BYT9-F1
#
_entry.id   AF-A0A8T3BYT9-F1
#
_cell.length_a   1.000
_cell.length_b   1.000
_cell.length_c   1.000
_cell.angle_alpha   90.00
_cell.angle_beta   90.00
_cell.angle_gamma   90.00
#
_symmetry.space_group_name_H-M   'P 1'
#
loop_
_entity.id
_entity.type
_entity.pdbx_description
1 polymer ?
#
loop_
_entity_poly.entity_id
_entity_poly.type
_entity_poly.pdbx_seq_one_letter_code
_entity_poly.pdbx_strand_id
1 'polypeptide(L)'
;MGESFTIQISTDLIRRLTSNDTKPKKSKKAKPKASQDQLLQPQGKTKPTSDAEKSSSPGKWPQQQTPIFLPFPMSSPLPSSPTIAELEAIKSALQESEKVVEKLEKQETNMVQELTQRAKELREKEFKLPYQKPMPCLNERDDCLQCYKEHLQDPLKCASAVKKFADCARQARQQAG
;
A
#
# COMPACT_ATOMS: atom_id res chain seq x y z
N MET A 1 42.42 5.01 22.95
CA MET A 1 42.21 6.47 22.94
C MET A 1 40.81 6.69 22.40
N GLY A 2 39.89 7.22 23.23
CA GLY A 2 38.48 7.33 22.88
C GLY A 2 38.18 8.61 22.12
N GLU A 3 37.80 8.50 20.86
CA GLU A 3 37.38 9.65 20.06
C GLU A 3 35.95 10.04 20.47
N SER A 4 35.83 11.23 21.05
CA SER A 4 34.55 11.80 21.50
C SER A 4 33.85 12.43 20.31
N PHE A 5 33.00 11.68 19.61
CA PHE A 5 32.19 12.23 18.51
C PHE A 5 31.13 13.17 19.09
N THR A 6 31.44 14.46 19.10
CA THR A 6 30.45 15.50 19.42
C THR A 6 29.71 15.88 18.15
N ILE A 7 28.45 15.46 18.04
CA ILE A 7 27.57 15.87 16.96
C ILE A 7 27.03 17.26 17.30
N GLN A 8 27.46 18.28 16.56
CA GLN A 8 26.90 19.62 16.67
C GLN A 8 25.74 19.77 15.69
N ILE A 9 24.52 19.78 16.22
CA ILE A 9 23.30 20.01 15.43
C ILE A 9 22.99 21.50 15.46
N SER A 10 22.90 22.12 14.28
CA SER A 10 22.57 23.55 14.21
C SER A 10 21.11 23.80 14.61
N THR A 11 20.89 24.87 15.35
CA THR A 11 19.54 25.33 15.76
C THR A 11 18.64 25.66 14.58
N ASP A 12 19.23 26.04 13.44
CA ASP A 12 18.52 26.26 12.18
C ASP A 12 17.93 24.97 11.60
N LEU A 13 18.63 23.85 11.72
CA LEU A 13 18.12 22.55 11.26
C LEU A 13 16.90 22.14 12.10
N ILE A 14 16.98 22.31 13.42
CA ILE A 14 15.88 22.03 14.34
C ILE A 14 14.66 22.90 14.01
N ARG A 15 14.86 24.18 13.70
CA ARG A 15 13.78 25.10 13.31
C ARG A 15 13.11 24.68 11.99
N ARG A 16 13.87 24.17 11.01
CA ARG A 16 13.34 23.69 9.73
C ARG A 16 12.57 22.38 9.86
N LEU A 17 12.97 21.51 10.78
CA LEU A 17 12.28 20.24 11.03
C LEU A 17 11.00 20.42 11.86
N THR A 18 10.99 21.40 12.76
CA THR A 18 9.81 21.71 13.61
C THR A 18 8.78 22.59 12.90
N SER A 19 9.22 23.43 11.95
CA SER A 19 8.31 24.25 11.15
C SER A 19 7.83 23.46 9.94
N ASN A 20 6.65 22.85 10.06
CA ASN A 20 5.95 22.13 8.99
C ASN A 20 5.36 23.11 7.94
N ASP A 21 6.17 24.07 7.47
CA ASP A 21 5.77 25.08 6.50
C ASP A 21 5.80 24.49 5.09
N THR A 22 4.71 23.82 4.73
CA THR A 22 4.35 23.47 3.36
C THR A 22 3.92 24.71 2.57
N LYS A 23 4.83 25.67 2.35
CA LYS A 23 4.60 26.72 1.33
C LYS A 23 5.88 27.02 0.53
N PRO A 24 5.92 26.69 -0.78
CA PRO A 24 7.07 27.01 -1.60
C PRO A 24 7.15 28.54 -1.82
N LYS A 25 8.25 29.14 -1.33
CA LYS A 25 8.68 30.47 -1.78
C LYS A 25 8.93 30.40 -3.29
N LYS A 26 8.16 31.16 -4.07
CA LYS A 26 8.41 31.42 -5.50
C LYS A 26 9.85 31.91 -5.69
N SER A 27 10.71 31.04 -6.23
CA SER A 27 11.98 31.45 -6.80
C SER A 27 11.72 32.02 -8.21
N LYS A 28 12.17 33.25 -8.43
CA LYS A 28 12.21 33.88 -9.75
C LYS A 28 13.14 33.07 -10.64
N LYS A 29 12.61 32.51 -11.73
CA LYS A 29 13.36 31.67 -12.67
C LYS A 29 14.26 32.53 -13.55
N ALA A 30 15.57 32.42 -13.34
CA ALA A 30 16.57 32.78 -14.34
C ALA A 30 16.54 31.74 -15.47
N LYS A 31 16.67 32.22 -16.70
CA LYS A 31 16.49 31.49 -17.96
C LYS A 31 17.82 30.87 -18.41
N PRO A 32 17.86 29.56 -18.70
CA PRO A 32 18.68 29.07 -19.79
C PRO A 32 17.80 28.48 -20.91
N LYS A 33 18.34 28.56 -22.11
CA LYS A 33 17.70 28.45 -23.42
C LYS A 33 18.11 27.11 -24.02
N ALA A 34 17.17 26.23 -24.34
CA ALA A 34 17.37 25.14 -25.32
C ALA A 34 16.00 24.63 -25.80
N SER A 35 15.86 24.57 -27.12
CA SER A 35 14.65 24.33 -27.88
C SER A 35 14.14 22.89 -27.82
N GLN A 36 12.82 22.73 -27.83
CA GLN A 36 12.15 21.55 -28.38
C GLN A 36 10.88 22.02 -29.12
N ASP A 37 11.06 22.29 -30.41
CA ASP A 37 10.04 22.29 -31.47
C ASP A 37 9.86 20.81 -31.89
N GLN A 38 8.70 20.21 -32.20
CA GLN A 38 7.47 20.64 -32.89
C GLN A 38 6.33 19.70 -32.38
N LEU A 39 5.04 20.00 -32.46
CA LEU A 39 4.33 20.33 -33.68
C LEU A 39 3.01 21.07 -33.40
N LEU A 40 2.78 22.02 -34.29
CA LEU A 40 1.79 23.09 -34.30
C LEU A 40 0.33 22.60 -34.37
N GLN A 41 -0.51 23.29 -33.58
CA GLN A 41 -1.94 23.59 -33.79
C GLN A 41 -2.13 24.47 -35.07
N PRO A 42 -3.33 24.96 -35.52
CA PRO A 42 -4.63 25.06 -34.82
C PRO A 42 -5.93 24.86 -35.69
N GLN A 43 -7.06 24.76 -34.97
CA GLN A 43 -8.35 25.48 -35.14
C GLN A 43 -9.11 25.49 -36.49
N GLY A 44 -10.42 25.16 -36.41
CA GLY A 44 -11.36 25.25 -37.52
C GLY A 44 -12.00 26.64 -37.72
N LYS A 45 -12.54 26.84 -38.94
CA LYS A 45 -13.97 27.11 -39.26
C LYS A 45 -14.08 27.85 -40.61
N THR A 46 -14.64 27.19 -41.62
CA THR A 46 -15.61 27.68 -42.64
C THR A 46 -15.73 26.63 -43.77
N LYS A 47 -16.92 26.54 -44.37
CA LYS A 47 -17.38 25.56 -45.38
C LYS A 47 -17.88 26.38 -46.61
N PRO A 48 -18.31 25.75 -47.72
CA PRO A 48 -17.59 25.01 -48.79
C PRO A 48 -17.58 25.81 -50.12
N THR A 49 -16.88 25.33 -51.17
CA THR A 49 -17.46 24.93 -52.48
C THR A 49 -16.40 24.65 -53.57
N SER A 50 -16.81 23.77 -54.50
CA SER A 50 -16.52 23.72 -55.94
C SER A 50 -15.14 23.29 -56.47
N ASP A 51 -15.19 22.11 -57.10
CA ASP A 51 -14.75 21.78 -58.46
C ASP A 51 -13.26 21.60 -58.81
N ALA A 52 -12.99 20.33 -59.12
CA ALA A 52 -12.48 19.82 -60.39
C ALA A 52 -11.03 20.08 -60.84
N GLU A 53 -10.45 18.96 -61.32
CA GLU A 53 -9.40 18.82 -62.33
C GLU A 53 -7.91 18.91 -61.93
N LYS A 54 -7.29 17.73 -61.97
CA LYS A 54 -6.12 17.38 -62.81
C LYS A 54 -4.82 18.17 -62.58
N SER A 55 -3.80 17.49 -62.07
CA SER A 55 -2.61 17.12 -62.87
C SER A 55 -1.44 16.60 -62.03
N SER A 56 -0.69 15.71 -62.68
CA SER A 56 0.74 15.41 -62.49
C SER A 56 1.21 14.60 -61.27
N SER A 57 1.49 13.33 -61.55
CA SER A 57 2.50 12.47 -60.91
C SER A 57 3.95 13.04 -61.07
N PRO A 58 5.04 12.42 -60.53
CA PRO A 58 5.13 11.23 -59.68
C PRO A 58 6.14 11.36 -58.50
N GLY A 59 5.76 10.92 -57.30
CA GLY A 59 6.69 10.70 -56.18
C GLY A 59 6.74 9.21 -55.82
N LYS A 60 7.68 8.47 -56.43
CA LYS A 60 7.85 7.03 -56.25
C LYS A 60 8.35 6.72 -54.83
N TRP A 61 7.52 6.09 -54.00
CA TRP A 61 7.98 5.40 -52.78
C TRP A 61 8.56 4.03 -53.16
N PRO A 62 9.67 3.58 -52.54
CA PRO A 62 10.24 2.29 -52.87
C PRO A 62 9.26 1.19 -52.45
N GLN A 63 8.76 0.50 -53.48
CA GLN A 63 7.86 -0.63 -53.37
C GLN A 63 8.54 -1.73 -52.53
N GLN A 64 7.98 -2.00 -51.35
CA GLN A 64 8.31 -3.19 -50.57
C GLN A 64 8.04 -4.42 -51.44
N GLN A 65 9.12 -5.11 -51.78
CA GLN A 65 9.06 -6.36 -52.52
C GLN A 65 8.53 -7.42 -51.55
N THR A 66 7.35 -7.96 -51.82
CA THR A 66 6.82 -9.15 -51.15
C THR A 66 7.79 -10.32 -51.39
N PRO A 67 8.33 -10.97 -50.34
CA PRO A 67 9.23 -12.08 -50.53
C PRO A 67 8.47 -13.28 -51.07
N ILE A 68 8.93 -13.80 -52.21
CA ILE A 68 8.44 -15.05 -52.81
C ILE A 68 8.92 -16.19 -51.92
N PHE A 69 7.98 -16.98 -51.39
CA PHE A 69 8.30 -18.23 -50.69
C PHE A 69 8.77 -19.29 -51.71
N LEU A 70 10.04 -19.68 -51.63
CA LEU A 70 10.56 -20.90 -52.26
C LEU A 70 10.46 -22.05 -51.25
N PRO A 71 10.10 -23.28 -51.68
CA PRO A 71 10.06 -24.42 -50.77
C PRO A 71 11.48 -24.78 -50.36
N PHE A 72 11.78 -24.56 -49.08
CA PHE A 72 13.05 -24.90 -48.44
C PHE A 72 13.14 -26.44 -48.31
N PRO A 73 14.27 -27.08 -48.68
CA PRO A 73 14.46 -28.49 -48.38
C PRO A 73 14.46 -28.68 -46.86
N MET A 74 13.51 -29.48 -46.35
CA MET A 74 13.50 -29.96 -44.97
C MET A 74 14.73 -30.84 -44.73
N SER A 75 15.87 -30.24 -44.43
CA SER A 75 17.06 -30.90 -43.83
C SER A 75 18.15 -29.84 -43.60
N SER A 76 18.00 -29.01 -42.58
CA SER A 76 19.17 -28.33 -42.01
C SER A 76 18.99 -28.22 -40.49
N PRO A 77 19.94 -28.69 -39.67
CA PRO A 77 19.89 -28.52 -38.23
C PRO A 77 19.96 -27.01 -37.94
N LEU A 78 18.94 -26.48 -37.28
CA LEU A 78 18.87 -25.08 -36.86
C LEU A 78 20.13 -24.75 -36.03
N PRO A 79 21.01 -23.83 -36.47
CA PRO A 79 22.11 -23.39 -35.63
C PRO A 79 21.51 -22.64 -34.44
N SER A 80 21.83 -23.07 -33.23
CA SER A 80 21.43 -22.43 -31.98
C SER A 80 21.73 -20.94 -32.03
N SER A 81 20.70 -20.14 -32.29
CA SER A 81 20.82 -18.71 -32.47
C SER A 81 21.09 -18.02 -31.13
N PRO A 82 21.86 -16.91 -31.10
CA PRO A 82 22.16 -16.16 -29.88
C PRO A 82 20.91 -15.77 -29.07
N THR A 83 19.76 -15.67 -29.74
CA THR A 83 18.44 -15.42 -29.14
C THR A 83 18.00 -16.50 -28.15
N ILE A 84 18.39 -17.77 -28.33
CA ILE A 84 18.03 -18.85 -27.40
C ILE A 84 18.80 -18.70 -26.08
N ALA A 85 20.09 -18.36 -26.16
CA ALA A 85 20.93 -18.13 -24.99
C ALA A 85 20.48 -16.89 -24.18
N GLU A 86 20.07 -15.82 -24.86
CA GLU A 86 19.50 -14.64 -24.21
C GLU A 86 18.18 -14.97 -23.47
N LEU A 87 17.32 -15.80 -24.08
CA LEU A 87 16.08 -16.24 -23.43
C LEU A 87 16.34 -17.13 -22.21
N GLU A 88 17.33 -18.01 -22.26
CA GLU A 88 17.74 -18.81 -21.11
C GLU A 88 18.32 -17.94 -19.98
N ALA A 89 19.13 -16.95 -20.31
CA ALA A 89 19.66 -16.00 -19.35
C ALA A 89 18.53 -15.21 -18.64
N ILE A 90 17.52 -14.76 -19.40
CA ILE A 90 16.35 -14.07 -18.83
C ILE A 90 15.57 -15.01 -17.89
N LYS A 91 15.31 -16.26 -18.31
CA LYS A 91 14.62 -17.24 -17.47
C LYS A 91 15.37 -17.53 -16.17
N SER A 92 16.70 -17.66 -16.25
CA SER A 92 17.54 -17.88 -15.07
C SER A 92 17.48 -16.69 -14.12
N ALA A 93 17.53 -15.46 -14.64
CA ALA A 93 17.41 -14.24 -13.84
C ALA A 93 16.03 -14.14 -13.15
N LEU A 94 14.95 -14.51 -13.84
CA LEU A 94 13.62 -14.54 -13.25
C LEU A 94 13.53 -15.57 -12.12
N GLN A 95 14.04 -16.78 -12.34
CA GLN A 95 14.04 -17.83 -11.31
C GLN A 95 14.88 -17.44 -10.08
N GLU A 96 16.00 -16.76 -10.29
CA GLU A 96 16.81 -16.24 -9.20
C GLU A 96 16.08 -15.14 -8.43
N SER A 97 15.40 -14.22 -9.14
CA SER A 97 14.60 -13.16 -8.52
C SER A 97 13.46 -13.73 -7.67
N GLU A 98 12.78 -14.77 -8.15
CA GLU A 98 11.69 -15.44 -7.42
C GLU A 98 12.19 -16.07 -6.12
N LYS A 99 13.36 -16.74 -6.15
CA LYS A 99 13.99 -17.30 -4.95
C LYS A 99 14.40 -16.24 -3.94
N VAL A 100 14.83 -15.07 -4.40
CA VAL A 100 15.18 -13.96 -3.51
C VAL A 100 13.91 -13.37 -2.88
N VAL A 101 12.84 -13.20 -3.66
CA VAL A 101 11.55 -12.74 -3.15
C VAL A 101 11.01 -13.68 -2.07
N GLU A 102 10.99 -14.99 -2.31
CA GLU A 102 10.53 -15.97 -1.31
C GLU A 102 11.31 -15.88 0.01
N LYS A 103 12.63 -15.68 -0.07
CA LYS A 103 13.48 -15.49 1.12
C LYS A 103 13.15 -14.19 1.85
N LEU A 104 12.92 -13.10 1.12
CA LEU A 104 12.58 -11.81 1.70
C LEU A 104 11.20 -11.84 2.35
N GLU A 105 10.19 -12.46 1.72
CA GLU A 105 8.86 -12.64 2.31
C GLU A 105 8.93 -13.45 3.61
N LYS A 106 9.76 -14.51 3.63
CA LYS A 106 10.00 -15.28 4.85
C LYS A 106 10.68 -14.47 5.94
N GLN A 107 11.63 -13.60 5.59
CA GLN A 107 12.28 -12.72 6.54
C GLN A 107 11.32 -11.66 7.08
N GLU A 108 10.51 -11.06 6.21
CA GLU A 108 9.50 -10.07 6.57
C GLU A 108 8.49 -10.66 7.55
N THR A 109 7.92 -11.83 7.23
CA THR A 109 6.95 -12.50 8.10
C THR A 109 7.53 -12.84 9.47
N ASN A 110 8.77 -13.31 9.53
CA ASN A 110 9.45 -13.57 10.80
C ASN A 110 9.67 -12.28 11.61
N MET A 111 10.12 -11.20 10.96
CA MET A 111 10.35 -9.91 11.60
C MET A 111 9.04 -9.30 12.11
N VAL A 112 7.94 -9.38 11.34
CA VAL A 112 6.61 -8.92 11.76
C VAL A 112 6.13 -9.71 12.98
N GLN A 113 6.33 -11.03 13.00
CA GLN A 113 5.98 -11.85 14.14
C GLN A 113 6.77 -11.46 15.39
N GLU A 114 8.09 -11.26 15.26
CA GLU A 114 8.93 -10.80 16.38
C GLU A 114 8.47 -9.44 16.88
N LEU A 115 8.30 -8.45 16.00
CA LEU A 115 7.86 -7.10 16.38
C LEU A 115 6.50 -7.13 17.08
N THR A 116 5.57 -7.94 16.56
CA THR A 116 4.25 -8.12 17.18
C THR A 116 4.37 -8.71 18.57
N GLN A 117 5.22 -9.72 18.75
CA GLN A 117 5.45 -10.35 20.05
C GLN A 117 6.09 -9.37 21.04
N ARG A 118 7.14 -8.65 20.62
CA ARG A 118 7.79 -7.62 21.43
C ARG A 118 6.82 -6.52 21.83
N ALA A 119 5.98 -6.04 20.90
CA ALA A 119 4.98 -5.01 21.18
C ALA A 119 3.93 -5.50 22.19
N LYS A 120 3.51 -6.77 22.13
CA LYS A 120 2.65 -7.38 23.15
C LYS A 120 3.34 -7.40 24.51
N GLU A 121 4.58 -7.86 24.57
CA GLU A 121 5.36 -7.91 25.82
C GLU A 121 5.55 -6.54 26.46
N LEU A 122 5.88 -5.52 25.66
CA LEU A 122 5.98 -4.13 26.11
C LEU A 122 4.64 -3.64 26.67
N ARG A 123 3.54 -3.87 25.96
CA ARG A 123 2.21 -3.51 26.43
C ARG A 123 1.87 -4.20 27.76
N GLU A 124 2.20 -5.48 27.89
CA GLU A 124 1.92 -6.27 29.09
C GLU A 124 2.83 -5.93 30.28
N LYS A 125 4.04 -5.43 30.05
CA LYS A 125 4.97 -5.09 31.13
C LYS A 125 4.81 -3.65 31.59
N GLU A 126 4.74 -2.73 30.63
CA GLU A 126 4.84 -1.28 30.91
C GLU A 126 3.48 -0.58 30.85
N PHE A 127 2.54 -1.08 30.05
CA PHE A 127 1.26 -0.42 29.77
C PHE A 127 0.05 -1.24 30.23
N LYS A 128 0.22 -2.16 31.19
CA LYS A 128 -0.94 -2.72 31.89
C LYS A 128 -1.63 -1.58 32.62
N LEU A 129 -2.91 -1.39 32.32
CA LEU A 129 -3.75 -0.61 33.22
C LEU A 129 -3.60 -1.22 34.62
N PRO A 130 -3.38 -0.40 35.67
CA PRO A 130 -3.39 -0.89 37.04
C PRO A 130 -4.58 -1.81 37.21
N TYR A 131 -4.36 -3.01 37.77
CA TYR A 131 -5.33 -4.11 37.82
C TYR A 131 -6.75 -3.56 37.92
N GLN A 132 -7.51 -3.63 36.82
CA GLN A 132 -8.90 -3.21 36.84
C GLN A 132 -9.60 -4.20 37.76
N LYS A 133 -10.09 -3.69 38.90
CA LYS A 133 -10.91 -4.50 39.80
C LYS A 133 -12.00 -5.17 38.95
N PRO A 134 -12.22 -6.49 39.10
CA PRO A 134 -13.26 -7.18 38.34
C PRO A 134 -14.57 -6.42 38.53
N MET A 135 -15.35 -6.32 37.44
CA MET A 135 -16.63 -5.63 37.47
C MET A 135 -17.45 -6.17 38.65
N PRO A 136 -17.92 -5.30 39.57
CA PRO A 136 -18.73 -5.77 40.66
C PRO A 136 -20.04 -6.33 40.12
N CYS A 137 -20.57 -7.36 40.78
CA CYS A 137 -21.88 -7.95 40.50
C CYS A 137 -22.00 -8.75 39.19
N LEU A 138 -20.89 -9.31 38.67
CA LEU A 138 -20.91 -10.11 37.45
C LEU A 138 -21.82 -11.35 37.57
N ASN A 139 -21.76 -12.05 38.70
CA ASN A 139 -22.55 -13.26 38.92
C ASN A 139 -24.06 -12.93 38.95
N GLU A 140 -24.46 -11.92 39.73
CA GLU A 140 -25.85 -11.50 39.84
C GLU A 140 -26.40 -10.95 38.51
N ARG A 141 -25.54 -10.30 37.71
CA ARG A 141 -25.88 -9.89 36.34
C ARG A 141 -26.17 -11.10 35.47
N ASP A 142 -25.29 -12.10 35.50
CA ASP A 142 -25.41 -13.29 34.66
C ASP A 142 -26.63 -14.13 35.04
N ASP A 143 -26.91 -14.28 36.34
CA ASP A 143 -28.13 -14.91 36.84
C ASP A 143 -29.40 -14.17 36.39
N CYS A 144 -29.38 -12.83 36.41
CA CYS A 144 -30.48 -12.00 35.94
C CYS A 144 -30.72 -12.18 34.43
N LEU A 145 -29.66 -12.15 33.62
CA LEU A 145 -29.74 -12.40 32.18
C LEU A 145 -30.20 -13.81 31.87
N GLN A 146 -29.72 -14.80 32.61
CA GLN A 146 -30.09 -16.19 32.46
C GLN A 146 -31.58 -16.39 32.76
N CYS A 147 -32.07 -15.81 33.86
CA CYS A 147 -33.49 -15.86 34.19
C CYS A 147 -34.36 -15.29 33.06
N TYR A 148 -33.98 -14.14 32.49
CA TYR A 148 -34.74 -13.55 31.39
C TYR A 148 -34.73 -14.41 30.12
N LYS A 149 -33.63 -15.11 29.84
CA LYS A 149 -33.57 -16.07 28.73
C LYS A 149 -34.52 -17.26 28.94
N GLU A 150 -34.66 -17.71 30.19
CA GLU A 150 -35.55 -18.83 30.56
C GLU A 150 -37.03 -18.41 30.66
N HIS A 151 -37.31 -17.14 30.91
CA HIS A 151 -38.66 -16.60 31.14
C HIS A 151 -39.03 -15.47 30.17
N LEU A 152 -38.88 -15.70 28.86
CA LEU A 152 -39.19 -14.72 27.81
C LEU A 152 -40.65 -14.24 27.81
N GLN A 153 -41.59 -15.14 28.11
CA GLN A 153 -43.03 -14.83 28.11
C GLN A 153 -43.51 -14.19 29.42
N ASP A 154 -42.81 -14.46 30.54
CA ASP A 154 -43.16 -13.93 31.85
C ASP A 154 -41.94 -13.30 32.56
N PRO A 155 -41.47 -12.11 32.12
CA PRO A 155 -40.26 -11.49 32.66
C PRO A 155 -40.36 -11.17 34.17
N LEU A 156 -41.58 -11.04 34.71
CA LEU A 156 -41.82 -10.78 36.14
C LEU A 156 -41.36 -11.92 37.06
N LYS A 157 -41.22 -13.16 36.54
CA LYS A 157 -40.67 -14.29 37.31
C LYS A 157 -39.22 -14.03 37.74
N CYS A 158 -38.51 -13.14 37.02
CA CYS A 158 -37.13 -12.76 37.32
C CYS A 158 -36.97 -11.64 38.35
N ALA A 159 -38.06 -11.18 38.99
CA ALA A 159 -38.01 -10.10 39.98
C ALA A 159 -37.00 -10.36 41.12
N SER A 160 -36.83 -11.61 41.54
CA SER A 160 -35.86 -11.99 42.58
C SER A 160 -34.40 -11.84 42.10
N ALA A 161 -34.09 -12.26 40.87
CA ALA A 161 -32.77 -12.12 40.26
C ALA A 161 -32.42 -10.64 40.02
N VAL A 162 -33.38 -9.85 39.52
CA VAL A 162 -33.25 -8.40 39.34
C VAL A 162 -32.98 -7.70 40.68
N LYS A 163 -33.69 -8.10 41.75
CA LYS A 163 -33.48 -7.52 43.08
C LYS A 163 -32.07 -7.78 43.60
N LYS A 164 -31.57 -9.01 43.48
CA LYS A 164 -30.19 -9.38 43.87
C LYS A 164 -29.14 -8.55 43.11
N PHE A 165 -29.30 -8.40 41.79
CA PHE A 165 -28.42 -7.57 40.99
C PHE A 165 -28.48 -6.09 41.41
N ALA A 166 -29.68 -5.56 41.67
CA ALA A 166 -29.86 -4.18 42.12
C ALA A 166 -29.24 -3.92 43.51
N ASP A 167 -29.36 -4.87 44.44
CA ASP A 167 -28.76 -4.81 45.77
C ASP A 167 -27.24 -4.81 45.68
N CYS A 168 -26.66 -5.75 44.92
CA CYS A 168 -25.22 -5.77 44.68
C CYS A 168 -24.74 -4.46 44.04
N ALA A 169 -25.43 -3.96 43.01
CA ALA A 169 -25.04 -2.73 42.32
C ALA A 169 -25.15 -1.49 43.23
N ARG A 170 -26.07 -1.49 44.21
CA ARG A 170 -26.12 -0.44 45.25
C ARG A 170 -24.91 -0.52 46.17
N GLN A 171 -24.60 -1.70 46.68
CA GLN A 171 -23.45 -1.92 47.57
C GLN A 171 -22.12 -1.58 46.89
N ALA A 172 -21.95 -2.00 45.63
CA ALA A 172 -20.76 -1.70 44.84
C ALA A 172 -20.55 -0.19 44.65
N ARG A 173 -21.63 0.58 44.43
CA ARG A 173 -21.57 2.05 44.34
C ARG A 173 -21.17 2.70 45.66
N GLN A 174 -21.63 2.17 46.78
CA GLN A 174 -21.27 2.67 48.11
C GLN A 174 -19.81 2.43 48.46
N GLN A 175 -19.20 1.34 47.97
CA GLN A 175 -17.78 1.03 48.21
C GLN A 175 -16.82 1.73 47.22
N ALA A 176 -17.35 2.35 46.17
CA ALA A 176 -16.57 3.04 45.13
C ALA A 176 -16.56 4.57 45.28
N GLY A 177 -17.29 5.12 46.25
CA GLY A 177 -17.20 6.52 46.68
C GLY A 177 -16.12 6.69 47.75
#